data_AF-A0A420RZG5-F1
#
_entry.id   AF-A0A420RZG5-F1
#
_cell.length_a   1.000
_cell.length_b   1.000
_cell.length_c   1.000
_cell.angle_alpha   90.00
_cell.angle_beta   90.00
_cell.angle_gamma   90.00
#
_symmetry.space_group_name_H-M   'P 1'
#
loop_
_entity.id
_entity.type
_entity.pdbx_description
1 polymer ?
#
loop_
_entity_poly.entity_id
_entity_poly.type
_entity_poly.pdbx_seq_one_letter_code
_entity_poly.pdbx_strand_id
1 'polypeptide(L)'
;MFEVLREEIDNFKKSPEGKGFWGLTTIWTCLRSWPTRLIIENMDCCIATKIAFPDLIAGYDLVGPEDLGRPLSDLLPELFWFRKQCAMEGVNLPFFFHAGETLGDGTDTDANLFDAILLGTRRIGHGFSLFKHPLLIDMVKEKRILIESCPISNEVLRLCGSVTAHPLPALLARGVVCSLCNDDPAMLGQDTAGMSHDFWQALQGWKNLGLAGLGSLAENSVRWAAFEDQNQTDWINDIKQASLGTNVKAKRMQEWQIEWEKFCLWIVEEFGDEFGDEKEKEKASDA
;
A
#
# COMPACT_ATOMS: atom_id res chain seq x y z
N MET A 1 -16.84 12.62 -14.18
CA MET A 1 -16.22 12.26 -12.88
C MET A 1 -14.74 12.57 -12.90
N PHE A 2 -13.93 11.94 -13.76
CA PHE A 2 -12.46 12.17 -13.79
C PHE A 2 -12.05 13.58 -14.20
N GLU A 3 -12.86 14.29 -15.01
CA GLU A 3 -12.65 15.72 -15.28
C GLU A 3 -12.75 16.54 -13.99
N VAL A 4 -13.84 16.36 -13.23
CA VAL A 4 -14.03 17.01 -11.92
C VAL A 4 -12.91 16.62 -10.96
N LEU A 5 -12.51 15.35 -10.92
CA LEU A 5 -11.40 14.91 -10.06
C LEU A 5 -10.09 15.65 -10.40
N ARG A 6 -9.77 15.81 -11.70
CA ARG A 6 -8.60 16.58 -12.14
C ARG A 6 -8.69 18.03 -11.70
N GLU A 7 -9.84 18.68 -11.91
CA GLU A 7 -10.08 20.06 -11.51
C GLU A 7 -9.92 20.26 -9.99
N GLU A 8 -10.48 19.36 -9.18
CA GLU A 8 -10.36 19.43 -7.72
C GLU A 8 -8.93 19.18 -7.23
N ILE A 9 -8.19 18.25 -7.84
CA ILE A 9 -6.76 18.06 -7.54
C ILE A 9 -5.97 19.33 -7.85
N ASP A 10 -6.23 19.97 -8.99
CA ASP A 10 -5.55 21.20 -9.39
C ASP A 10 -5.93 22.38 -8.50
N ASN A 11 -7.18 22.47 -8.07
CA ASN A 11 -7.65 23.47 -7.12
C ASN A 11 -7.00 23.29 -5.76
N PHE A 12 -6.95 22.06 -5.24
CA PHE A 12 -6.32 21.75 -3.97
C PHE A 12 -4.83 22.06 -4.00
N LYS A 13 -4.11 21.66 -5.05
CA LYS A 13 -2.67 22.00 -5.22
C LYS A 13 -2.37 23.50 -5.20
N LYS A 14 -3.33 24.35 -5.60
CA LYS A 14 -3.20 25.82 -5.59
C LYS A 14 -3.58 26.42 -4.23
N SER A 15 -4.24 25.68 -3.36
CA SER A 15 -4.66 26.17 -2.05
C SER A 15 -3.51 26.18 -1.04
N PRO A 16 -3.59 26.98 0.03
CA PRO A 16 -2.61 26.94 1.12
C PRO A 16 -2.49 25.55 1.77
N GLU A 17 -3.61 24.82 1.88
CA GLU A 17 -3.69 23.49 2.47
C GLU A 17 -3.05 22.41 1.59
N GLY A 18 -3.07 22.58 0.27
CA GLY A 18 -2.41 21.66 -0.65
C GLY A 18 -0.90 21.84 -0.76
N LYS A 19 -0.28 22.71 0.05
CA LYS A 19 1.17 22.88 0.06
C LYS A 19 1.85 21.57 0.47
N GLY A 20 2.68 21.04 -0.42
CA GLY A 20 3.36 19.74 -0.24
C GLY A 20 2.57 18.53 -0.77
N PHE A 21 1.34 18.74 -1.25
CA PHE A 21 0.54 17.68 -1.87
C PHE A 21 1.06 17.35 -3.28
N TRP A 22 1.53 16.13 -3.47
CA TRP A 22 2.06 15.69 -4.78
C TRP A 22 0.98 15.42 -5.81
N GLY A 23 -0.20 14.99 -5.38
CA GLY A 23 -1.33 14.64 -6.23
C GLY A 23 -2.03 13.39 -5.74
N LEU A 24 -2.97 12.94 -6.56
CA LEU A 24 -3.77 11.74 -6.35
C LEU A 24 -3.79 10.95 -7.65
N THR A 25 -3.77 9.63 -7.51
CA THR A 25 -4.07 8.69 -8.59
C THR A 25 -5.12 7.71 -8.08
N THR A 26 -5.71 6.95 -8.98
CA THR A 26 -6.75 5.97 -8.65
C THR A 26 -6.35 4.59 -9.16
N ILE A 27 -6.68 3.56 -8.39
CA ILE A 27 -6.70 2.18 -8.87
C ILE A 27 -8.17 1.88 -9.15
N TRP A 28 -8.47 1.50 -10.39
CA TRP A 28 -9.84 1.21 -10.78
C TRP A 28 -10.23 -0.15 -10.21
N THR A 29 -11.40 -0.24 -9.59
CA THR A 29 -11.84 -1.47 -8.93
C THR A 29 -13.19 -1.96 -9.43
N CYS A 30 -13.43 -3.26 -9.25
CA CYS A 30 -14.78 -3.82 -9.25
C CYS A 30 -14.94 -4.87 -8.15
N LEU A 31 -16.19 -5.23 -7.86
CA LEU A 31 -16.46 -6.28 -6.90
C LEU A 31 -16.19 -7.65 -7.51
N ARG A 32 -15.33 -8.44 -6.85
CA ARG A 32 -14.96 -9.79 -7.30
C ARG A 32 -16.12 -10.78 -7.36
N SER A 33 -17.22 -10.49 -6.68
CA SER A 33 -18.45 -11.29 -6.70
C SER A 33 -19.37 -11.01 -7.89
N TRP A 34 -19.07 -10.00 -8.72
CA TRP A 34 -19.92 -9.66 -9.85
C TRP A 34 -19.92 -10.74 -10.94
N PRO A 35 -21.04 -10.86 -11.70
CA PRO A 35 -21.08 -11.68 -12.90
C PRO A 35 -20.01 -11.25 -13.93
N THR A 36 -19.42 -12.22 -14.62
CA THR A 36 -18.37 -12.01 -15.65
C THR A 36 -18.69 -10.88 -16.62
N ARG A 37 -19.93 -10.78 -17.11
CA ARG A 37 -20.34 -9.71 -18.02
C ARG A 37 -20.12 -8.31 -17.44
N LEU A 38 -20.50 -8.09 -16.18
CA LEU A 38 -20.36 -6.77 -15.54
C LEU A 38 -18.89 -6.45 -15.23
N ILE A 39 -18.08 -7.47 -14.94
CA ILE A 39 -16.63 -7.31 -14.77
C ILE A 39 -15.99 -6.88 -16.09
N ILE A 40 -16.34 -7.54 -17.20
CA ILE A 40 -15.85 -7.18 -18.54
C ILE A 40 -16.28 -5.77 -18.94
N GLU A 41 -17.56 -5.41 -18.75
CA GLU A 41 -18.05 -4.05 -19.02
C GLU A 41 -17.32 -3.00 -18.16
N ASN A 42 -17.05 -3.30 -16.89
CA ASN A 42 -16.26 -2.42 -16.00
C ASN A 42 -14.81 -2.27 -16.47
N MET A 43 -14.18 -3.36 -16.93
CA MET A 43 -12.82 -3.38 -17.47
C MET A 43 -12.72 -2.55 -18.76
N ASP A 44 -13.71 -2.64 -19.66
CA ASP A 44 -13.79 -1.77 -20.85
C ASP A 44 -13.87 -0.29 -20.46
N CYS A 45 -14.69 0.05 -19.45
CA CYS A 45 -14.75 1.41 -18.91
C CYS A 45 -13.41 1.87 -18.32
N CYS A 46 -12.69 0.98 -17.63
CA CYS A 46 -11.36 1.28 -17.10
C CYS A 46 -10.38 1.64 -18.22
N ILE A 47 -10.33 0.84 -19.29
CA ILE A 47 -9.45 1.07 -20.44
C ILE A 47 -9.80 2.40 -21.12
N ALA A 48 -11.07 2.64 -21.44
CA ALA A 48 -11.50 3.90 -22.05
C ALA A 48 -11.15 5.12 -21.17
N THR A 49 -11.30 4.99 -19.85
CA THR A 49 -10.94 6.05 -18.90
C THR A 49 -9.43 6.25 -18.83
N LYS A 50 -8.62 5.18 -18.83
CA LYS A 50 -7.16 5.26 -18.88
C LYS A 50 -6.67 5.98 -20.13
N ILE A 51 -7.31 5.77 -21.29
CA ILE A 51 -6.98 6.48 -22.53
C ILE A 51 -7.25 7.99 -22.38
N ALA A 52 -8.39 8.36 -21.77
CA ALA A 52 -8.77 9.76 -21.60
C ALA A 52 -8.01 10.49 -20.45
N PHE A 53 -7.65 9.76 -19.40
CA PHE A 53 -7.03 10.27 -18.17
C PHE A 53 -5.82 9.41 -17.75
N PRO A 54 -4.74 9.37 -18.56
CA PRO A 54 -3.63 8.44 -18.37
C PRO A 54 -2.88 8.64 -17.05
N ASP A 55 -2.90 9.86 -16.52
CA ASP A 55 -2.27 10.29 -15.27
C ASP A 55 -3.07 9.91 -14.01
N LEU A 56 -4.38 9.68 -14.13
CA LEU A 56 -5.28 9.46 -13.00
C LEU A 56 -5.60 7.98 -12.75
N ILE A 57 -5.34 7.08 -13.70
CA ILE A 57 -5.55 5.65 -13.54
C ILE A 57 -4.19 4.93 -13.45
N ALA A 58 -3.83 4.46 -12.26
CA ALA A 58 -2.59 3.74 -12.02
C ALA A 58 -2.67 2.23 -12.35
N GLY A 59 -3.85 1.63 -12.30
CA GLY A 59 -4.04 0.20 -12.51
C GLY A 59 -5.44 -0.30 -12.18
N TYR A 60 -5.54 -1.61 -11.96
CA TYR A 60 -6.80 -2.32 -11.71
C TYR A 60 -6.72 -3.26 -10.50
N ASP A 61 -7.83 -3.44 -9.80
CA ASP A 61 -7.96 -4.34 -8.64
C ASP A 61 -9.39 -4.93 -8.50
N LEU A 62 -9.51 -6.02 -7.76
CA LEU A 62 -10.72 -6.75 -7.44
C LEU A 62 -10.96 -6.69 -5.92
N VAL A 63 -12.05 -6.03 -5.52
CA VAL A 63 -12.36 -5.77 -4.10
C VAL A 63 -13.60 -6.53 -3.63
N GLY A 64 -13.94 -6.38 -2.35
CA GLY A 64 -15.07 -7.04 -1.69
C GLY A 64 -14.64 -8.24 -0.84
N PRO A 65 -15.56 -8.82 -0.04
CA PRO A 65 -15.23 -9.85 0.94
C PRO A 65 -14.56 -11.05 0.29
N GLU A 66 -13.28 -11.27 0.60
CA GLU A 66 -12.46 -12.22 -0.13
C GLU A 66 -12.93 -13.67 0.07
N ASP A 67 -13.22 -14.06 1.31
CA ASP A 67 -13.71 -15.39 1.69
C ASP A 67 -15.08 -15.77 1.12
N LEU A 68 -15.89 -14.78 0.73
CA LEU A 68 -17.24 -14.99 0.16
C LEU A 68 -17.29 -14.71 -1.35
N GLY A 69 -16.19 -14.20 -1.91
CA GLY A 69 -16.07 -13.79 -3.30
C GLY A 69 -15.50 -14.88 -4.18
N ARG A 70 -15.31 -14.55 -5.47
CA ARG A 70 -14.58 -15.42 -6.39
C ARG A 70 -13.07 -15.29 -6.14
N PRO A 71 -12.31 -16.39 -6.00
CA PRO A 71 -10.85 -16.32 -6.00
C PRO A 71 -10.33 -15.82 -7.36
N LEU A 72 -9.08 -15.38 -7.40
CA LEU A 72 -8.40 -14.90 -8.61
C LEU A 72 -8.35 -16.02 -9.67
N SER A 73 -8.16 -17.27 -9.26
CA SER A 73 -8.22 -18.46 -10.11
C SER A 73 -9.49 -18.54 -10.96
N ASP A 74 -10.64 -18.16 -10.40
CA ASP A 74 -11.93 -18.18 -11.08
C ASP A 74 -12.09 -17.00 -12.06
N LEU A 75 -11.31 -15.94 -11.87
CA LEU A 75 -11.34 -14.71 -12.66
C LEU A 75 -10.19 -14.64 -13.69
N LEU A 76 -9.35 -15.69 -13.79
CA LEU A 76 -8.24 -15.74 -14.73
C LEU A 76 -8.65 -15.47 -16.18
N PRO A 77 -9.76 -16.02 -16.73
CA PRO A 77 -10.18 -15.71 -18.09
C PRO A 77 -10.40 -14.22 -18.32
N GLU A 78 -11.10 -13.53 -17.40
CA GLU A 78 -11.36 -12.10 -17.45
C GLU A 78 -10.07 -11.29 -17.31
N LEU A 79 -9.19 -11.66 -16.38
CA LEU A 79 -7.91 -10.99 -16.14
C LEU A 79 -6.95 -11.11 -17.34
N PHE A 80 -6.90 -12.27 -17.99
CA PHE A 80 -6.11 -12.44 -19.22
C PHE A 80 -6.73 -11.72 -20.41
N TRP A 81 -8.05 -11.72 -20.53
CA TRP A 81 -8.74 -10.92 -21.53
C TRP A 81 -8.42 -9.44 -21.35
N PHE A 82 -8.48 -8.91 -20.12
CA PHE A 82 -8.18 -7.52 -19.80
C PHE A 82 -6.76 -7.12 -20.20
N ARG A 83 -5.76 -7.95 -19.83
CA ARG A 83 -4.37 -7.73 -20.24
C ARG A 83 -4.21 -7.66 -21.75
N LYS A 84 -4.89 -8.56 -22.46
CA LYS A 84 -4.86 -8.58 -23.92
C LYS A 84 -5.49 -7.29 -24.49
N GLN A 85 -6.62 -6.84 -23.96
CA GLN A 85 -7.24 -5.58 -24.41
C GLN A 85 -6.34 -4.38 -24.12
N CYS A 86 -5.75 -4.29 -22.92
CA CYS A 86 -4.80 -3.23 -22.58
C CYS A 86 -3.63 -3.17 -23.57
N ALA A 87 -3.07 -4.32 -23.92
CA ALA A 87 -1.99 -4.42 -24.90
C ALA A 87 -2.43 -4.03 -26.32
N MET A 88 -3.66 -4.35 -26.71
CA MET A 88 -4.22 -3.96 -28.03
C MET A 88 -4.46 -2.46 -28.12
N GLU A 89 -4.94 -1.83 -27.05
CA GLU A 89 -5.17 -0.38 -26.96
C GLU A 89 -3.91 0.42 -26.63
N GLY A 90 -2.77 -0.26 -26.38
CA GLY A 90 -1.50 0.39 -26.07
C GLY A 90 -1.47 1.10 -24.71
N VAL A 91 -2.32 0.69 -23.76
CA VAL A 91 -2.36 1.22 -22.40
C VAL A 91 -1.70 0.28 -21.41
N ASN A 92 -1.09 0.85 -20.37
CA ASN A 92 -0.49 0.09 -19.29
C ASN A 92 -1.36 0.17 -18.02
N LEU A 93 -1.96 -0.96 -17.67
CA LEU A 93 -2.82 -1.13 -16.49
C LEU A 93 -2.31 -2.32 -15.67
N PRO A 94 -1.33 -2.11 -14.77
CA PRO A 94 -0.87 -3.13 -13.84
C PRO A 94 -1.95 -3.48 -12.80
N PHE A 95 -1.76 -4.61 -12.12
CA PHE A 95 -2.65 -5.03 -11.03
C PHE A 95 -2.12 -4.66 -9.65
N PHE A 96 -3.02 -4.37 -8.72
CA PHE A 96 -2.76 -4.08 -7.30
C PHE A 96 -3.72 -4.91 -6.43
N PHE A 97 -3.58 -6.24 -6.47
CA PHE A 97 -4.62 -7.12 -5.96
C PHE A 97 -4.77 -7.08 -4.45
N HIS A 98 -6.00 -6.99 -3.97
CA HIS A 98 -6.34 -7.56 -2.65
C HIS A 98 -6.14 -9.08 -2.70
N ALA A 99 -5.29 -9.59 -1.80
CA ALA A 99 -5.04 -11.02 -1.70
C ALA A 99 -4.61 -11.44 -0.29
N GLY A 100 -5.18 -12.55 0.17
CA GLY A 100 -4.80 -13.18 1.45
C GLY A 100 -5.33 -12.43 2.66
N GLU A 101 -6.41 -11.65 2.52
CA GLU A 101 -7.15 -11.06 3.63
C GLU A 101 -8.09 -12.12 4.26
N THR A 102 -7.49 -13.14 4.87
CA THR A 102 -8.23 -14.28 5.42
C THR A 102 -7.54 -14.90 6.63
N LEU A 103 -8.35 -15.55 7.46
CA LEU A 103 -7.86 -16.46 8.51
C LEU A 103 -7.47 -17.84 7.97
N GLY A 104 -7.92 -18.18 6.76
CA GLY A 104 -7.67 -19.47 6.11
C GLY A 104 -6.19 -19.78 5.90
N ASP A 105 -5.87 -21.07 5.83
CA ASP A 105 -4.52 -21.59 5.54
C ASP A 105 -4.69 -22.76 4.59
N GLY A 106 -4.20 -22.61 3.35
CA GLY A 106 -4.43 -23.59 2.27
C GLY A 106 -5.86 -23.61 1.73
N THR A 107 -6.62 -22.53 1.92
CA THR A 107 -7.96 -22.35 1.32
C THR A 107 -7.85 -21.73 -0.07
N ASP A 108 -8.93 -21.79 -0.86
CA ASP A 108 -8.98 -21.13 -2.18
C ASP A 108 -8.78 -19.62 -2.07
N THR A 109 -9.27 -18.99 -0.98
CA THR A 109 -9.00 -17.57 -0.68
C THR A 109 -7.51 -17.30 -0.50
N ASP A 110 -6.86 -18.09 0.35
CA ASP A 110 -5.44 -17.95 0.66
C ASP A 110 -4.56 -18.21 -0.57
N ALA A 111 -5.05 -19.04 -1.51
CA ALA A 111 -4.43 -19.26 -2.82
C ALA A 111 -4.34 -17.99 -3.69
N ASN A 112 -5.16 -16.95 -3.42
CA ASN A 112 -5.07 -15.67 -4.14
C ASN A 112 -3.70 -15.00 -4.00
N LEU A 113 -2.95 -15.28 -2.92
CA LEU A 113 -1.56 -14.80 -2.80
C LEU A 113 -0.67 -15.35 -3.91
N PHE A 114 -0.81 -16.64 -4.23
CA PHE A 114 -0.04 -17.29 -5.29
C PHE A 114 -0.40 -16.66 -6.63
N ASP A 115 -1.69 -16.56 -6.92
CA ASP A 115 -2.19 -16.03 -8.18
C ASP A 115 -1.80 -14.56 -8.37
N ALA A 116 -1.93 -13.72 -7.34
CA ALA A 116 -1.55 -12.31 -7.40
C ALA A 116 -0.06 -12.12 -7.73
N ILE A 117 0.81 -12.93 -7.09
CA ILE A 117 2.26 -12.91 -7.33
C ILE A 117 2.60 -13.41 -8.75
N LEU A 118 1.95 -14.50 -9.21
CA LEU A 118 2.19 -15.08 -10.53
C LEU A 118 1.66 -14.20 -11.66
N LEU A 119 0.52 -13.54 -11.43
CA LEU A 119 0.00 -12.50 -12.30
C LEU A 119 0.96 -11.31 -12.32
N GLY A 120 1.83 -11.10 -11.34
CA GLY A 120 2.81 -10.01 -11.35
C GLY A 120 2.18 -8.69 -10.90
N THR A 121 1.37 -8.75 -9.85
CA THR A 121 0.88 -7.56 -9.16
C THR A 121 2.05 -6.71 -8.64
N ARG A 122 1.85 -5.39 -8.55
CA ARG A 122 2.87 -4.47 -8.03
C ARG A 122 2.90 -4.41 -6.52
N ARG A 123 1.72 -4.49 -5.90
CA ARG A 123 1.49 -4.45 -4.47
C ARG A 123 0.33 -5.39 -4.13
N ILE A 124 0.33 -5.93 -2.93
CA ILE A 124 -0.73 -6.79 -2.43
C ILE A 124 -1.44 -6.05 -1.30
N GLY A 125 -2.76 -5.86 -1.48
CA GLY A 125 -3.66 -5.38 -0.43
C GLY A 125 -3.78 -6.41 0.68
N HIS A 126 -3.56 -5.97 1.92
CA HIS A 126 -3.50 -6.73 3.17
C HIS A 126 -2.36 -7.76 3.25
N GLY A 127 -2.37 -8.80 2.42
CA GLY A 127 -1.44 -9.91 2.52
C GLY A 127 -1.47 -10.59 3.90
N PHE A 128 -2.63 -10.59 4.57
CA PHE A 128 -2.76 -10.93 5.98
C PHE A 128 -2.29 -12.36 6.29
N SER A 129 -2.61 -13.32 5.43
CA SER A 129 -2.22 -14.73 5.58
C SER A 129 -0.80 -15.05 5.07
N LEU A 130 -0.09 -14.09 4.46
CA LEU A 130 1.22 -14.32 3.81
C LEU A 130 2.28 -14.91 4.74
N PHE A 131 2.22 -14.61 6.05
CA PHE A 131 3.18 -15.10 7.04
C PHE A 131 3.21 -16.64 7.15
N LYS A 132 2.14 -17.31 6.70
CA LYS A 132 2.02 -18.77 6.65
C LYS A 132 2.78 -19.41 5.48
N HIS A 133 3.19 -18.61 4.49
CA HIS A 133 3.73 -19.07 3.21
C HIS A 133 5.20 -18.65 3.02
N PRO A 134 6.16 -19.38 3.60
CA PRO A 134 7.58 -19.00 3.54
C PRO A 134 8.14 -18.88 2.12
N LEU A 135 7.68 -19.72 1.18
CA LEU A 135 8.11 -19.65 -0.21
C LEU A 135 7.55 -18.41 -0.92
N LEU A 136 6.30 -18.02 -0.62
CA LEU A 136 5.72 -16.80 -1.19
C LEU A 136 6.39 -15.55 -0.63
N ILE A 137 6.78 -15.55 0.65
CA ILE A 137 7.60 -14.47 1.23
C ILE A 137 8.87 -14.25 0.40
N ASP A 138 9.57 -15.32 0.05
CA ASP A 138 10.80 -15.23 -0.75
C ASP A 138 10.50 -14.68 -2.16
N MET A 139 9.41 -15.12 -2.79
CA MET A 139 8.97 -14.61 -4.10
C MET A 139 8.57 -13.13 -4.07
N VAL A 140 7.82 -12.68 -3.06
CA VAL A 140 7.41 -11.28 -2.87
C VAL A 140 8.64 -10.38 -2.75
N LYS A 141 9.64 -10.81 -1.98
CA LYS A 141 10.91 -10.08 -1.82
C LYS A 141 11.72 -10.04 -3.12
N GLU A 142 11.86 -11.16 -3.80
CA GLU A 142 12.57 -11.25 -5.09
C GLU A 142 11.92 -10.33 -6.14
N LYS A 143 10.60 -10.37 -6.25
CA LYS A 143 9.80 -9.60 -7.21
C LYS A 143 9.57 -8.15 -6.78
N ARG A 144 10.00 -7.76 -5.58
CA ARG A 144 9.82 -6.41 -5.01
C ARG A 144 8.34 -6.01 -4.99
N ILE A 145 7.49 -6.89 -4.49
CA ILE A 145 6.06 -6.62 -4.29
C ILE A 145 5.90 -6.04 -2.87
N LEU A 146 5.24 -4.88 -2.75
CA LEU A 146 4.94 -4.28 -1.44
C LEU A 146 3.68 -4.91 -0.85
N ILE A 147 3.66 -5.13 0.46
CA ILE A 147 2.44 -5.48 1.20
C ILE A 147 1.83 -4.21 1.81
N GLU A 148 0.58 -3.91 1.49
CA GLU A 148 -0.21 -2.81 2.06
C GLU A 148 -0.97 -3.32 3.29
N SER A 149 -0.49 -3.03 4.50
CA SER A 149 -1.08 -3.54 5.74
C SER A 149 -2.05 -2.52 6.35
N CYS A 150 -3.24 -2.98 6.75
CA CYS A 150 -4.29 -2.13 7.34
C CYS A 150 -4.72 -2.65 8.74
N PRO A 151 -3.91 -2.43 9.80
CA PRO A 151 -4.11 -3.08 11.09
C PRO A 151 -5.47 -2.80 11.74
N ILE A 152 -5.99 -1.57 11.64
CA ILE A 152 -7.30 -1.25 12.24
C ILE A 152 -8.42 -1.97 11.49
N SER A 153 -8.37 -2.00 10.15
CA SER A 153 -9.33 -2.76 9.34
C SER A 153 -9.33 -4.23 9.75
N ASN A 154 -8.15 -4.85 9.83
CA ASN A 154 -8.03 -6.26 10.18
C ASN A 154 -8.52 -6.57 11.61
N GLU A 155 -8.40 -5.64 12.56
CA GLU A 155 -8.97 -5.78 13.92
C GLU A 155 -10.50 -5.64 13.92
N VAL A 156 -11.05 -4.63 13.24
CA VAL A 156 -12.49 -4.38 13.15
C VAL A 156 -13.21 -5.53 12.43
N LEU A 157 -12.60 -6.05 11.35
CA LEU A 157 -13.09 -7.19 10.58
C LEU A 157 -12.80 -8.55 11.24
N ARG A 158 -12.22 -8.55 12.44
CA ARG A 158 -11.99 -9.75 13.28
C ARG A 158 -10.99 -10.76 12.71
N LEU A 159 -10.06 -10.33 11.88
CA LEU A 159 -8.91 -11.15 11.44
C LEU A 159 -7.83 -11.24 12.53
N CYS A 160 -7.77 -10.27 13.45
CA CYS A 160 -7.00 -10.40 14.68
C CYS A 160 -7.76 -9.80 15.86
N GLY A 161 -7.51 -10.33 17.06
CA GLY A 161 -8.16 -9.84 18.29
C GLY A 161 -7.59 -8.52 18.82
N SER A 162 -6.39 -8.14 18.39
CA SER A 162 -5.76 -6.84 18.66
C SER A 162 -4.58 -6.63 17.72
N VAL A 163 -4.11 -5.40 17.58
CA VAL A 163 -2.86 -5.06 16.88
C VAL A 163 -1.65 -5.92 17.32
N THR A 164 -1.58 -6.33 18.59
CA THR A 164 -0.45 -7.15 19.08
C THR A 164 -0.44 -8.58 18.52
N ALA A 165 -1.59 -9.05 18.05
CA ALA A 165 -1.76 -10.34 17.37
C ALA A 165 -1.70 -10.22 15.84
N HIS A 166 -1.50 -9.01 15.31
CA HIS A 166 -1.41 -8.77 13.87
C HIS A 166 -0.15 -9.45 13.28
N PRO A 167 -0.21 -10.05 12.08
CA PRO A 167 0.92 -10.81 11.51
C PRO A 167 2.05 -9.94 10.92
N LEU A 168 1.81 -8.64 10.71
CA LEU A 168 2.79 -7.74 10.08
C LEU A 168 4.19 -7.78 10.71
N PRO A 169 4.38 -7.77 12.05
CA PRO A 169 5.71 -7.89 12.66
C PRO A 169 6.48 -9.15 12.23
N ALA A 170 5.80 -10.27 11.98
CA ALA A 170 6.44 -11.48 11.48
C ALA A 170 6.95 -11.32 10.04
N LEU A 171 6.19 -10.63 9.19
CA LEU A 171 6.61 -10.28 7.82
C LEU A 171 7.82 -9.32 7.82
N LEU A 172 7.77 -8.29 8.67
CA LEU A 172 8.88 -7.34 8.83
C LEU A 172 10.15 -8.05 9.31
N ALA A 173 10.04 -8.96 10.29
CA ALA A 173 11.16 -9.75 10.78
C ALA A 173 11.78 -10.67 9.70
N ARG A 174 11.02 -11.03 8.66
CA ARG A 174 11.48 -11.80 7.48
C ARG A 174 12.02 -10.92 6.35
N GLY A 175 12.04 -9.59 6.54
CA GLY A 175 12.50 -8.62 5.56
C GLY A 175 11.54 -8.42 4.40
N VAL A 176 10.24 -8.65 4.60
CA VAL A 176 9.21 -8.27 3.63
C VAL A 176 9.04 -6.75 3.68
N VAL A 177 8.96 -6.13 2.50
CA VAL A 177 8.72 -4.70 2.38
C VAL A 177 7.22 -4.44 2.51
N CYS A 178 6.86 -3.61 3.48
CA CYS A 178 5.46 -3.28 3.78
C CYS A 178 5.28 -1.77 3.94
N SER A 179 4.04 -1.31 3.77
CA SER A 179 3.58 0.00 4.20
C SER A 179 2.36 -0.14 5.11
N LEU A 180 2.10 0.87 5.94
CA LEU A 180 0.82 1.00 6.63
C LEU A 180 -0.15 1.78 5.75
N CYS A 181 -1.40 1.32 5.72
CA CYS A 181 -2.55 1.90 5.03
C CYS A 181 -3.73 1.94 6.01
N ASN A 182 -4.74 2.78 5.75
CA ASN A 182 -5.90 2.96 6.65
C ASN A 182 -7.22 2.42 6.10
N ASP A 183 -7.21 1.89 4.87
CA ASP A 183 -8.36 1.24 4.22
C ASP A 183 -9.58 2.17 4.13
N ASP A 184 -10.62 1.93 4.93
CA ASP A 184 -11.85 2.72 5.00
C ASP A 184 -11.96 3.53 6.32
N PRO A 185 -11.11 4.53 6.58
CA PRO A 185 -11.00 5.20 7.89
C PRO A 185 -12.34 5.76 8.41
N ALA A 186 -13.16 6.33 7.51
CA ALA A 186 -14.46 6.88 7.86
C ALA A 186 -15.46 5.80 8.35
N MET A 187 -15.44 4.62 7.74
CA MET A 187 -16.30 3.49 8.14
C MET A 187 -15.77 2.79 9.40
N LEU A 188 -14.44 2.81 9.59
CA LEU A 188 -13.75 2.17 10.71
C LEU A 188 -13.72 3.04 11.99
N GLY A 189 -14.37 4.21 11.98
CA GLY A 189 -14.53 5.08 13.16
C GLY A 189 -13.36 6.05 13.40
N GLN A 190 -12.50 6.24 12.39
CA GLN A 190 -11.34 7.15 12.44
C GLN A 190 -11.66 8.55 11.85
N ASP A 191 -12.86 8.71 11.27
CA ASP A 191 -13.34 9.95 10.66
C ASP A 191 -12.34 10.53 9.64
N THR A 192 -11.84 11.76 9.88
CA THR A 192 -10.95 12.51 8.97
C THR A 192 -9.49 12.48 9.39
N ALA A 193 -9.13 11.70 10.42
CA ALA A 193 -7.77 11.66 10.98
C ALA A 193 -6.73 10.97 10.07
N GLY A 194 -7.15 10.46 8.91
CA GLY A 194 -6.28 9.94 7.88
C GLY A 194 -5.46 8.74 8.35
N MET A 195 -4.13 8.83 8.23
CA MET A 195 -3.19 7.74 8.52
C MET A 195 -2.77 7.64 10.00
N SER A 196 -3.06 8.66 10.81
CA SER A 196 -2.46 8.81 12.15
C SER A 196 -2.84 7.67 13.10
N HIS A 197 -4.07 7.16 13.00
CA HIS A 197 -4.54 6.09 13.87
C HIS A 197 -3.82 4.76 13.62
N ASP A 198 -3.65 4.34 12.36
CA ASP A 198 -2.92 3.11 12.04
C ASP A 198 -1.44 3.20 12.44
N PHE A 199 -0.79 4.35 12.22
CA PHE A 199 0.59 4.58 12.67
C PHE A 199 0.70 4.57 14.20
N TRP A 200 -0.24 5.18 14.91
CA TRP A 200 -0.27 5.17 16.37
C TRP A 200 -0.51 3.76 16.92
N GLN A 201 -1.46 3.02 16.35
CA GLN A 201 -1.76 1.65 16.77
C GLN A 201 -0.55 0.74 16.57
N ALA A 202 0.15 0.86 15.44
CA ALA A 202 1.39 0.15 15.16
C ALA A 202 2.51 0.50 16.15
N LEU A 203 2.72 1.80 16.42
CA LEU A 203 3.73 2.27 17.36
C LEU A 203 3.51 1.73 18.78
N GLN A 204 2.27 1.79 19.26
CA GLN A 204 1.91 1.35 20.60
C GLN A 204 1.86 -0.18 20.71
N GLY A 205 1.45 -0.86 19.64
CA GLY A 205 1.24 -2.30 19.61
C GLY A 205 2.53 -3.12 19.43
N TRP A 206 3.48 -2.62 18.62
CA TRP A 206 4.65 -3.39 18.20
C TRP A 206 5.94 -2.83 18.79
N LYS A 207 6.33 -3.37 19.95
CA LYS A 207 7.52 -2.93 20.71
C LYS A 207 8.82 -2.86 19.91
N ASN A 208 8.96 -3.73 18.89
CA ASN A 208 10.19 -3.83 18.09
C ASN A 208 10.18 -2.92 16.85
N LEU A 209 9.12 -2.14 16.59
CA LEU A 209 9.03 -1.26 15.44
C LEU A 209 9.84 0.03 15.67
N GLY A 210 9.51 0.74 16.75
CA GLY A 210 10.10 2.04 17.09
C GLY A 210 9.91 3.12 16.01
N LEU A 211 10.49 4.29 16.24
CA LEU A 211 10.38 5.43 15.32
C LEU A 211 11.02 5.14 13.95
N ALA A 212 12.16 4.45 13.93
CA ALA A 212 12.85 4.08 12.69
C ALA A 212 12.02 3.10 11.84
N GLY A 213 11.33 2.15 12.48
CA GLY A 213 10.44 1.22 11.78
C GLY A 213 9.23 1.93 11.16
N LEU A 214 8.62 2.88 11.88
CA LEU A 214 7.57 3.73 11.30
C LEU A 214 8.07 4.54 10.10
N GLY A 215 9.26 5.16 10.24
CA GLY A 215 9.90 5.87 9.15
C GLY A 215 10.10 4.98 7.93
N SER A 216 10.59 3.75 8.12
CA SER A 216 10.76 2.78 7.03
C SER A 216 9.43 2.38 6.36
N LEU A 217 8.36 2.17 7.14
CA LEU A 217 7.03 1.86 6.59
C LEU A 217 6.47 3.05 5.77
N ALA A 218 6.67 4.28 6.25
CA ALA A 218 6.29 5.49 5.54
C ALA A 218 7.14 5.68 4.25
N GLU A 219 8.45 5.47 4.34
CA GLU A 219 9.39 5.53 3.20
C GLU A 219 8.97 4.56 2.09
N ASN A 220 8.62 3.32 2.47
CA ASN A 220 8.19 2.30 1.53
C ASN A 220 6.93 2.72 0.76
N SER A 221 6.01 3.46 1.39
CA SER A 221 4.82 3.98 0.71
C SER A 221 5.18 4.93 -0.44
N VAL A 222 6.21 5.76 -0.27
CA VAL A 222 6.73 6.65 -1.31
C VAL A 222 7.47 5.86 -2.38
N ARG A 223 8.33 4.92 -1.99
CA ARG A 223 9.15 4.13 -2.92
C ARG A 223 8.31 3.23 -3.82
N TRP A 224 7.17 2.74 -3.35
CA TRP A 224 6.23 1.91 -4.12
C TRP A 224 4.97 2.66 -4.59
N ALA A 225 4.97 3.98 -4.52
CA ALA A 225 3.93 4.79 -5.14
C ALA A 225 4.02 4.74 -6.68
N ALA A 226 2.86 4.79 -7.33
CA ALA A 226 2.71 4.84 -8.78
C ALA A 226 2.58 6.30 -9.25
N PHE A 227 3.71 7.01 -9.27
CA PHE A 227 3.76 8.42 -9.70
C PHE A 227 3.63 8.60 -11.21
N GLU A 228 4.06 7.60 -11.98
CA GLU A 228 4.15 7.65 -13.43
C GLU A 228 3.64 6.33 -14.02
N ASP A 229 3.23 6.40 -15.29
CA ASP A 229 2.87 5.20 -16.04
C ASP A 229 4.15 4.50 -16.53
N GLN A 230 4.39 3.29 -16.05
CA GLN A 230 5.67 2.58 -16.20
C GLN A 230 5.40 1.16 -16.62
N ASN A 231 6.14 0.59 -17.57
CA ASN A 231 6.12 -0.86 -17.75
C ASN A 231 6.78 -1.56 -16.54
N GLN A 232 6.72 -2.90 -16.49
CA GLN A 232 7.26 -3.66 -15.36
C GLN A 232 8.78 -3.48 -15.16
N THR A 233 9.54 -3.35 -16.25
CA THR A 233 10.99 -3.16 -16.18
C THR A 233 11.34 -1.81 -15.57
N ASP A 234 10.69 -0.74 -16.03
CA ASP A 234 10.90 0.61 -15.52
C ASP A 234 10.42 0.74 -14.07
N TRP A 235 9.28 0.13 -13.72
CA TRP A 235 8.78 0.06 -12.34
C TRP A 235 9.83 -0.48 -11.37
N ILE A 236 10.44 -1.63 -11.72
CA ILE A 236 11.43 -2.29 -10.87
C ILE A 236 12.75 -1.51 -10.84
N ASN A 237 13.17 -0.96 -11.98
CA ASN A 237 14.38 -0.13 -12.05
C ASN A 237 14.23 1.13 -11.20
N ASP A 238 13.07 1.78 -11.25
CA ASP A 238 12.79 2.99 -10.50
C ASP A 238 12.74 2.73 -9.00
N ILE A 239 12.17 1.60 -8.55
CA ILE A 239 12.25 1.19 -7.13
C ILE A 239 13.70 1.00 -6.69
N LYS A 240 14.53 0.36 -7.53
CA LYS A 240 15.96 0.12 -7.23
C LYS A 240 16.75 1.42 -7.18
N GLN A 241 16.45 2.35 -8.09
CA GLN A 241 17.15 3.63 -8.21
C GLN A 241 16.49 4.75 -7.39
N ALA A 242 15.43 4.48 -6.62
CA ALA A 242 14.68 5.53 -5.93
C ALA A 242 15.54 6.36 -4.94
N SER A 243 16.69 5.88 -4.50
CA SER A 243 17.59 6.64 -3.61
C SER A 243 18.69 7.43 -4.34
N LEU A 244 19.03 7.07 -5.59
CA LEU A 244 20.19 7.61 -6.31
C LEU A 244 19.86 8.17 -7.69
N GLY A 245 18.65 7.89 -8.19
CA GLY A 245 18.19 8.31 -9.50
C GLY A 245 17.78 9.78 -9.54
N THR A 246 17.33 10.20 -10.71
CA THR A 246 16.86 11.57 -10.98
C THR A 246 15.43 11.62 -11.52
N ASN A 247 14.75 10.47 -11.57
CA ASN A 247 13.35 10.36 -11.98
C ASN A 247 12.41 10.94 -10.90
N VAL A 248 11.10 11.00 -11.20
CA VAL A 248 10.12 11.59 -10.27
C VAL A 248 10.13 10.86 -8.93
N LYS A 249 10.20 9.53 -8.95
CA LYS A 249 10.25 8.71 -7.74
C LYS A 249 11.45 9.08 -6.86
N ALA A 250 12.65 9.20 -7.43
CA ALA A 250 13.84 9.57 -6.68
C ALA A 250 13.75 10.99 -6.11
N LYS A 251 13.15 11.92 -6.85
CA LYS A 251 12.86 13.26 -6.33
C LYS A 251 11.88 13.20 -5.14
N ARG A 252 10.82 12.39 -5.20
CA ARG A 252 9.87 12.24 -4.08
C ARG A 252 10.51 11.60 -2.85
N MET A 253 11.44 10.66 -3.05
CA MET A 253 12.21 10.09 -1.96
C MET A 253 13.11 11.14 -1.28
N GLN A 254 13.75 12.02 -2.03
CA GLN A 254 14.54 13.12 -1.47
C GLN A 254 13.67 14.11 -0.69
N GLU A 255 12.51 14.48 -1.25
CA GLU A 255 11.53 15.33 -0.57
C GLU A 255 11.04 14.69 0.74
N TRP A 256 10.71 13.39 0.71
CA TRP A 256 10.32 12.64 1.91
C TRP A 256 11.44 12.60 2.95
N GLN A 257 12.69 12.37 2.55
CA GLN A 257 13.82 12.33 3.48
C GLN A 257 14.01 13.67 4.20
N ILE A 258 13.88 14.79 3.47
CA ILE A 258 13.96 16.14 4.06
C ILE A 258 12.84 16.35 5.08
N GLU A 259 11.59 15.98 4.76
CA GLU A 259 10.47 16.14 5.68
C GLU A 259 10.58 15.20 6.90
N TRP A 260 11.08 13.97 6.70
CA TRP A 260 11.34 13.02 7.78
C TRP A 260 12.42 13.54 8.74
N GLU A 261 13.53 14.08 8.23
CA GLU A 261 14.59 14.67 9.05
C GLU A 261 14.08 15.88 9.85
N LYS A 262 13.28 16.75 9.23
CA LYS A 262 12.61 17.86 9.93
C LYS A 262 11.69 17.36 11.05
N PHE A 263 10.91 16.32 10.79
CA PHE A 263 10.04 15.72 11.79
C PHE A 263 10.82 15.13 12.97
N CYS A 264 11.91 14.39 12.70
CA CYS A 264 12.78 13.88 13.76
C CYS A 264 13.45 15.01 14.55
N LEU A 265 13.91 16.07 13.88
CA LEU A 265 14.49 17.25 14.55
C LEU A 265 13.46 17.93 15.46
N TRP A 266 12.24 18.15 14.97
CA TRP A 266 11.16 18.71 15.76
C TRP A 266 10.86 17.87 17.01
N ILE A 267 10.86 16.53 16.92
CA ILE A 267 10.68 15.68 18.11
C ILE A 267 11.77 15.96 19.15
N VAL A 268 13.03 16.05 18.74
CA VAL A 268 14.16 16.29 19.64
C VAL A 268 14.10 17.68 20.25
N GLU A 269 13.78 18.70 19.45
CA GLU A 269 13.69 20.09 19.91
C GLU A 269 12.51 20.31 20.87
N GLU A 270 11.35 19.69 20.61
CA GLU A 270 10.14 19.88 21.41
C GLU A 270 10.13 19.02 22.68
N PHE A 271 10.59 17.76 22.58
CA PHE A 271 10.45 16.76 23.65
C PHE A 271 11.78 16.26 24.24
N GLY A 272 12.91 16.68 23.69
CA GLY A 272 14.24 16.21 24.11
C GLY A 272 14.58 16.53 25.56
N ASP A 273 14.25 17.73 26.04
CA ASP A 273 14.56 18.14 27.42
C ASP A 273 13.67 17.42 28.46
N GLU A 274 12.44 17.05 28.09
CA GLU A 274 11.50 16.35 28.99
C GLU A 274 11.85 14.86 29.15
N PHE A 275 12.29 14.21 28.07
CA PHE A 275 12.48 12.76 28.02
C PHE A 275 13.92 12.29 27.78
N GLY A 276 14.87 13.20 27.54
CA GLY A 276 16.27 12.88 27.18
C GLY A 276 17.15 12.42 28.35
N ASP A 277 16.81 12.80 29.58
CA ASP A 277 17.66 12.63 30.77
C ASP A 277 17.46 11.32 31.55
N GLU A 278 16.49 10.48 31.19
CA GLU A 278 16.21 9.26 31.97
C GLU A 278 17.39 8.27 31.98
N LYS A 279 18.25 8.28 30.95
CA LYS A 279 19.46 7.44 30.90
C LYS A 279 20.67 8.00 31.66
N GLU A 280 20.69 9.30 31.98
CA GLU A 280 21.76 9.87 32.80
C GLU A 280 21.49 9.67 34.30
N LYS A 281 20.22 9.64 34.71
CA LYS A 281 19.83 9.43 36.11
C LYS A 281 20.08 7.99 36.60
N GLU A 282 19.90 6.97 35.77
CA GLU A 282 20.24 5.58 36.14
C GLU A 282 21.76 5.35 36.31
N LYS A 283 22.59 6.05 35.52
CA LYS A 283 24.06 5.95 35.69
C LYS A 283 24.61 6.73 36.89
N ALA A 284 23.90 7.76 37.35
CA ALA A 284 24.28 8.55 38.51
C ALA A 284 23.83 7.91 39.84
N SER A 285 22.86 7.00 39.84
CA SER A 285 22.42 6.27 41.04
C SER A 285 23.24 5.02 41.37
N ASP A 286 24.06 4.54 40.42
CA ASP A 286 24.94 3.37 40.57
C ASP A 286 26.42 3.74 40.82
N ALA A 287 26.73 5.02 41.10
CA ALA A 287 28.07 5.54 41.38
C ALA A 287 28.25 6.03 42.83
#